data_AF-A0A818Y419-F1
#
_entry.id   AF-A0A818Y419-F1
#
_cell.length_a   1.000
_cell.length_b   1.000
_cell.length_c   1.000
_cell.angle_alpha   90.00
_cell.angle_beta   90.00
_cell.angle_gamma   90.00
#
_symmetry.space_group_name_H-M   'P 1'
#
loop_
_entity.id
_entity.type
_entity.pdbx_description
1 polymer ?
#
loop_
_entity_poly.entity_id
_entity_poly.type
_entity_poly.pdbx_seq_one_letter_code
_entity_poly.pdbx_strand_id
1 'polypeptide(L)'
;LGLKQSEWAPRVSKSFAKKHHTCRTYGFSKHIIEQRLQTIMKQFQRTINELQQNISQLEHNAQEWQPYIDPAILCNAINACVQSAQQRLRQEFDYKKKMLVLDSNDRNLIRKFYDLEPNDEQVQLAIQVWHMTENMLKATAQEEVLRKRIFLRRLPSVYDKLINQSMDFVEPMLANEVLDRDRRASLVSNYSKTITQYKFDLMTLNLDTIQNIIRGHQQLLTDYQNKLSKCCDEILFQAIENRRQAMGKRHELYIKHKLNTFFDEAPATINE
;
A
#
# COMPACT_ATOMS: atom_id res chain seq x y z
N LEU A 1 9.05 15.36 61.88
CA LEU A 1 10.47 15.64 61.63
C LEU A 1 11.03 16.35 62.85
N GLY A 2 11.66 15.59 63.73
CA GLY A 2 12.41 16.04 64.90
C GLY A 2 13.71 15.22 64.90
N LEU A 3 14.81 15.91 64.62
CA LEU A 3 16.18 15.40 64.52
C LEU A 3 16.77 15.29 65.92
N LYS A 4 16.77 14.09 66.53
CA LYS A 4 17.68 13.63 67.59
C LYS A 4 17.35 12.17 67.95
N GLN A 5 18.37 11.31 68.03
CA GLN A 5 18.26 9.84 68.08
C GLN A 5 17.67 9.22 69.37
N SER A 6 17.10 10.01 70.28
CA SER A 6 16.62 9.51 71.57
C SER A 6 15.37 10.21 72.13
N GLU A 7 14.70 11.08 71.35
CA GLU A 7 13.47 11.74 71.78
C GLU A 7 12.26 11.17 71.05
N TRP A 8 11.78 10.03 71.52
CA TRP A 8 10.44 9.56 71.16
C TRP A 8 9.43 10.35 71.97
N ALA A 9 8.75 11.30 71.33
CA ALA A 9 7.72 12.09 71.99
C ALA A 9 6.63 11.15 72.55
N PRO A 10 6.22 11.30 73.82
CA PRO A 10 5.15 10.50 74.40
C PRO A 10 3.83 10.70 73.63
N ARG A 11 2.98 9.68 73.66
CA ARG A 11 1.66 9.70 73.01
C ARG A 11 0.89 10.96 73.39
N VAL A 12 0.64 11.82 72.41
CA VAL A 12 -0.20 13.00 72.62
C VAL A 12 -1.65 12.56 72.85
N SER A 13 -2.31 13.17 73.83
CA SER A 13 -3.70 12.83 74.16
C SER A 13 -4.66 13.21 73.03
N LYS A 14 -5.81 12.51 72.96
CA LYS A 14 -6.80 12.71 71.89
C LYS A 14 -7.38 14.14 71.88
N SER A 15 -7.49 14.77 73.05
CA SER A 15 -7.94 16.17 73.17
C SER A 15 -6.90 17.16 72.64
N PHE A 16 -5.62 16.92 72.91
CA PHE A 16 -4.53 17.78 72.43
C PHE A 16 -4.37 17.71 70.91
N ALA A 17 -4.38 16.50 70.33
CA ALA A 17 -4.28 16.32 68.89
C ALA A 17 -5.45 16.95 68.11
N LYS A 18 -6.66 16.92 68.69
CA LYS A 18 -7.85 17.54 68.12
C LYS A 18 -7.83 19.06 68.23
N LYS A 19 -7.25 19.61 69.30
CA LYS A 19 -7.11 21.07 69.53
C LYS A 19 -6.07 21.72 68.61
N HIS A 20 -5.06 20.97 68.16
CA HIS A 20 -3.95 21.49 67.36
C HIS A 20 -3.87 20.91 65.94
N HIS A 21 -4.91 20.20 65.48
CA HIS A 21 -4.99 19.61 64.13
C HIS A 21 -3.77 18.76 63.71
N THR A 22 -3.16 18.02 64.63
CA THR A 22 -2.01 17.15 64.34
C THR A 22 -2.43 15.69 64.18
N CYS A 23 -1.83 14.97 63.22
CA CYS A 23 -2.15 13.57 62.93
C CYS A 23 -1.66 12.61 64.04
N ARG A 24 -2.51 11.66 64.45
CA ARG A 24 -2.27 10.71 65.57
C ARG A 24 -1.18 9.65 65.29
N THR A 25 -0.76 9.51 64.03
CA THR A 25 0.00 8.34 63.54
C THR A 25 1.49 8.32 63.88
N TYR A 26 2.05 9.34 64.53
CA TYR A 26 3.45 9.35 64.95
C TYR A 26 3.69 8.62 66.27
N GLY A 27 3.23 7.37 66.38
CA GLY A 27 3.34 6.58 67.60
C GLY A 27 3.21 5.07 67.40
N PHE A 28 3.78 4.52 66.33
CA PHE A 28 4.01 3.07 66.24
C PHE A 28 5.20 2.70 67.12
N SER A 29 5.04 1.64 67.92
CA SER A 29 6.14 1.09 68.73
C SER A 29 7.27 0.61 67.83
N LYS A 30 8.51 0.87 68.24
CA LYS A 30 9.77 0.55 67.52
C LYS A 30 9.74 -0.84 66.85
N HIS A 31 9.26 -1.86 67.57
CA HIS A 31 9.17 -3.23 67.06
C HIS A 31 8.29 -3.39 65.79
N ILE A 32 7.22 -2.59 65.62
CA ILE A 32 6.34 -2.66 64.45
C ILE A 32 7.05 -2.08 63.22
N ILE A 33 7.79 -0.99 63.41
CA ILE A 33 8.56 -0.34 62.35
C ILE A 33 9.70 -1.28 61.92
N GLU A 34 10.40 -1.88 62.88
CA GLU A 34 11.48 -2.84 62.61
C GLU A 34 10.96 -4.10 61.89
N GLN A 35 9.82 -4.65 62.30
CA GLN A 35 9.21 -5.81 61.64
C GLN A 35 8.77 -5.49 60.20
N ARG A 36 8.27 -4.27 59.95
CA ARG A 36 7.95 -3.80 58.60
C ARG A 36 9.19 -3.63 57.74
N LEU A 37 10.25 -3.04 58.28
CA LEU A 37 11.53 -2.90 57.58
C LEU A 37 12.12 -4.27 57.21
N GLN A 38 12.07 -5.24 58.12
CA GLN A 38 12.53 -6.61 57.83
C GLN A 38 11.69 -7.29 56.74
N THR A 39 10.37 -7.12 56.77
CA THR A 39 9.48 -7.65 55.72
C THR A 39 9.80 -7.04 54.36
N ILE A 40 9.97 -5.71 54.31
CA ILE A 40 10.33 -5.00 53.08
C ILE A 40 11.69 -5.47 52.57
N MET A 41 12.70 -5.60 53.43
CA MET A 41 14.03 -6.10 53.04
C MET A 41 13.97 -7.52 52.48
N LYS A 42 13.18 -8.41 53.09
CA LYS A 42 12.98 -9.78 52.58
C LYS A 42 12.30 -9.81 51.22
N GLN A 43 11.27 -8.99 51.03
CA GLN A 43 10.60 -8.86 49.73
C GLN A 43 11.55 -8.29 48.68
N PHE A 44 12.33 -7.27 49.02
CA PHE A 44 13.29 -6.66 48.12
C PHE A 44 14.37 -7.67 47.68
N GLN A 45 14.91 -8.44 48.63
CA GLN A 45 15.90 -9.47 48.33
C GLN A 45 15.31 -10.58 47.45
N ARG A 46 14.07 -10.99 47.71
CA ARG A 46 13.37 -11.98 46.89
C ARG A 46 13.21 -11.49 45.45
N THR A 47 12.75 -10.26 45.25
CA THR A 47 12.58 -9.67 43.91
C THR A 47 13.92 -9.52 43.18
N ILE A 48 15.00 -9.14 43.89
CA ILE A 48 16.35 -9.10 43.31
C ILE A 48 16.76 -10.49 42.81
N ASN A 49 16.57 -11.53 43.63
CA ASN A 49 16.94 -12.90 43.25
C ASN A 49 16.10 -13.39 42.05
N GLU A 50 14.80 -13.11 42.03
CA GLU A 50 13.90 -13.45 40.91
C GLU A 50 14.33 -12.74 39.61
N LEU A 51 14.71 -11.46 39.69
CA LEU A 51 15.21 -10.71 38.53
C LEU A 51 16.54 -11.26 38.02
N GLN A 52 17.48 -11.59 38.90
CA GLN A 52 18.77 -12.19 38.53
C GLN A 52 18.59 -13.55 37.82
N GLN A 53 17.65 -14.37 38.30
CA GLN A 53 17.34 -15.64 37.68
C GLN A 53 16.74 -15.45 36.29
N ASN A 54 15.80 -14.50 36.13
CA ASN A 54 15.20 -14.18 34.83
C ASN A 54 16.23 -13.63 33.83
N ILE A 55 17.16 -12.77 34.28
CA ILE A 55 18.25 -12.26 33.44
C ILE A 55 19.14 -13.41 32.96
N SER A 56 19.55 -14.30 33.88
CA SER A 56 20.39 -15.45 33.53
C SER A 56 19.71 -16.37 32.51
N GLN A 57 18.38 -16.55 32.64
CA GLN A 57 17.60 -17.36 31.71
C GLN A 57 17.43 -16.69 30.34
N LEU A 58 17.28 -15.36 30.31
CA LEU A 58 17.27 -14.59 29.06
C LEU A 58 18.63 -14.63 28.34
N GLU A 59 19.73 -14.53 29.08
CA GLU A 59 21.08 -14.64 28.51
C GLU A 59 21.33 -16.02 27.91
N HIS A 60 20.90 -17.08 28.59
CA HIS A 60 20.98 -18.45 28.07
C HIS A 60 20.13 -18.63 26.82
N ASN A 61 18.86 -18.20 26.85
CA ASN A 61 17.97 -18.27 25.70
C ASN A 61 18.50 -17.45 24.52
N ALA A 62 19.10 -16.28 24.76
CA ALA A 62 19.69 -15.45 23.70
C ALA A 62 20.89 -16.11 23.02
N GLN A 63 21.68 -16.90 23.76
CA GLN A 63 22.75 -17.72 23.18
C GLN A 63 22.20 -18.87 22.33
N GLU A 64 21.10 -19.49 22.76
CA GLU A 64 20.42 -20.54 21.98
C GLU A 64 19.65 -19.98 20.77
N TRP A 65 19.18 -18.74 20.85
CA TRP A 65 18.41 -18.04 19.82
C TRP A 65 19.27 -17.29 18.81
N GLN A 66 20.59 -17.53 18.75
CA GLN A 66 21.36 -17.15 17.57
C GLN A 66 21.20 -18.25 16.51
N PRO A 67 20.22 -18.19 15.59
CA PRO A 67 20.21 -19.10 14.47
C PRO A 67 21.54 -18.93 13.74
N TYR A 68 22.27 -20.03 13.58
CA TYR A 68 23.44 -20.06 12.71
C TYR A 68 22.94 -19.78 11.29
N ILE A 69 23.07 -18.53 10.85
CA ILE A 69 22.86 -18.14 9.46
C ILE A 69 24.20 -18.39 8.78
N ASP A 70 24.24 -19.39 7.90
CA ASP A 70 25.41 -19.65 7.06
C ASP A 70 25.80 -18.34 6.34
N PRO A 71 27.00 -17.79 6.61
CA PRO A 71 27.46 -16.57 5.96
C PRO A 71 27.44 -16.65 4.43
N ALA A 72 27.64 -17.85 3.87
CA ALA A 72 27.56 -18.06 2.42
C ALA A 72 26.13 -17.90 1.90
N ILE A 73 25.13 -18.41 2.63
CA ILE A 73 23.70 -18.23 2.27
C ILE A 73 23.34 -16.75 2.34
N LEU A 74 23.74 -16.05 3.39
CA LEU A 74 23.47 -14.62 3.55
C LEU A 74 24.15 -13.79 2.45
N CYS A 75 25.43 -14.03 2.17
CA CYS A 75 26.15 -13.34 1.10
C CYS A 75 25.52 -13.61 -0.28
N ASN A 76 25.11 -14.84 -0.56
CA ASN A 76 24.43 -15.18 -1.81
C ASN A 76 23.06 -14.49 -1.92
N ALA A 77 22.28 -14.45 -0.84
CA ALA A 77 21.01 -13.74 -0.81
C ALA A 77 21.18 -12.23 -1.03
N ILE A 78 22.16 -11.61 -0.37
CA ILE A 78 22.51 -10.19 -0.56
C ILE A 78 22.94 -9.95 -2.01
N ASN A 79 23.83 -10.79 -2.56
CA ASN A 79 24.28 -10.66 -3.95
C ASN A 79 23.13 -10.79 -4.94
N ALA A 80 22.22 -11.76 -4.74
CA ALA A 80 21.03 -11.92 -5.56
C ALA A 80 20.11 -10.69 -5.50
N CYS A 81 19.88 -10.13 -4.30
CA CYS A 81 19.12 -8.90 -4.12
C CYS A 81 19.77 -7.71 -4.84
N VAL A 82 21.08 -7.55 -4.71
CA VAL A 82 21.84 -6.48 -5.37
C VAL A 82 21.78 -6.63 -6.90
N GLN A 83 21.99 -7.84 -7.42
CA GLN A 83 21.89 -8.10 -8.86
C GLN A 83 20.49 -7.83 -9.41
N SER A 84 19.45 -8.25 -8.70
CA SER A 84 18.05 -7.98 -9.06
C SER A 84 17.75 -6.48 -9.07
N ALA A 85 18.18 -5.74 -8.04
CA ALA A 85 18.04 -4.28 -7.99
C ALA A 85 18.79 -3.58 -9.13
N GLN A 86 20.03 -4.01 -9.42
CA GLN A 86 20.81 -3.47 -10.53
C GLN A 86 20.17 -3.76 -11.89
N GLN A 87 19.63 -4.97 -12.10
CA GLN A 87 18.90 -5.33 -13.30
C GLN A 87 17.68 -4.43 -13.50
N ARG A 88 16.90 -4.20 -12.43
CA ARG A 88 15.74 -3.29 -12.47
C ARG A 88 16.16 -1.87 -12.85
N LEU A 89 17.21 -1.33 -12.23
CA LEU A 89 17.72 0.01 -12.57
C LEU A 89 18.15 0.12 -14.03
N ARG A 90 18.78 -0.92 -14.58
CA ARG A 90 19.14 -0.96 -16.01
C ARG A 90 17.91 -0.95 -16.91
N GLN A 91 16.89 -1.75 -16.59
CA GLN A 91 15.63 -1.79 -17.33
C GLN A 91 14.89 -0.44 -17.29
N GLU A 92 14.84 0.21 -16.12
CA GLU A 92 14.29 1.56 -15.95
C GLU A 92 15.04 2.59 -16.77
N PHE A 93 16.37 2.54 -16.74
CA PHE A 93 17.22 3.44 -17.54
C PHE A 93 16.98 3.24 -19.04
N ASP A 94 16.95 2.00 -19.52
CA ASP A 94 16.70 1.67 -20.92
C ASP A 94 15.30 2.12 -21.38
N TYR A 95 14.29 1.95 -20.52
CA TYR A 95 12.94 2.45 -20.76
C TYR A 95 12.93 3.97 -20.92
N LYS A 96 13.52 4.70 -19.96
CA LYS A 96 13.60 6.18 -20.01
C LYS A 96 14.37 6.68 -21.23
N LYS A 97 15.47 6.02 -21.58
CA LYS A 97 16.24 6.34 -22.79
C LYS A 97 15.39 6.21 -24.05
N LYS A 98 14.64 5.11 -24.18
CA LYS A 98 13.73 4.89 -25.33
C LYS A 98 12.61 5.92 -25.36
N MET A 99 12.03 6.26 -24.20
CA MET A 99 11.01 7.31 -24.10
C MET A 99 11.52 8.67 -24.56
N LEU A 100 12.73 9.07 -24.13
CA LEU A 100 13.35 10.33 -24.56
C LEU A 100 13.54 10.40 -26.08
N VAL A 101 13.93 9.29 -26.72
CA VAL A 101 14.06 9.23 -28.18
C VAL A 101 12.70 9.43 -28.86
N LEU A 102 11.64 8.82 -28.33
CA LEU A 102 10.29 8.97 -28.86
C LEU A 102 9.75 10.40 -28.67
N ASP A 103 9.99 11.01 -27.51
CA ASP A 103 9.59 12.40 -27.22
C ASP A 103 10.34 13.39 -28.13
N SER A 104 11.64 13.17 -28.35
CA SER A 104 12.41 13.96 -29.32
C SER A 104 11.88 13.79 -30.75
N ASN A 105 11.48 12.58 -31.13
CA ASN A 105 10.90 12.32 -32.44
C ASN A 105 9.52 12.97 -32.59
N ASP A 106 8.66 12.91 -31.58
CA ASP A 106 7.35 13.59 -31.58
C ASP A 106 7.51 15.10 -31.80
N ARG A 107 8.46 15.74 -31.10
CA ARG A 107 8.77 17.16 -31.30
C ARG A 107 9.17 17.46 -32.75
N ASN A 108 9.98 16.59 -33.37
CA ASN A 108 10.36 16.75 -34.77
C ASN A 108 9.18 16.57 -35.72
N LEU A 109 8.25 15.66 -35.43
CA LEU A 109 7.03 15.46 -36.22
C LEU A 109 6.09 16.67 -36.14
N ILE A 110 5.94 17.25 -34.95
CA ILE A 110 5.20 18.51 -34.76
C ILE A 110 5.82 19.63 -35.58
N ARG A 111 7.15 19.78 -35.51
CA ARG A 111 7.86 20.81 -36.29
C ARG A 111 7.61 20.62 -37.79
N LYS A 112 7.83 19.40 -38.29
CA LYS A 112 7.58 19.06 -39.70
C LYS A 112 6.15 19.36 -40.14
N PHE A 113 5.15 19.16 -39.27
CA PHE A 113 3.78 19.51 -39.58
C PHE A 113 3.60 21.03 -39.77
N TYR A 114 4.16 21.85 -38.87
CA TYR A 114 4.08 23.30 -39.00
C TYR A 114 4.96 23.88 -40.12
N ASP A 115 6.07 23.21 -40.44
CA ASP A 115 6.93 23.55 -41.59
C ASP A 115 6.19 23.41 -42.95
N LEU A 116 5.02 22.74 -42.97
CA LEU A 116 4.14 22.62 -44.15
C LEU A 116 3.09 23.75 -44.25
N GLU A 117 3.14 24.74 -43.34
CA GLU A 117 2.24 25.90 -43.32
C GLU A 117 0.73 25.56 -43.38
N PRO A 118 0.22 24.69 -42.49
CA PRO A 118 -1.20 24.34 -42.47
C PRO A 118 -2.06 25.56 -42.12
N ASN A 119 -3.25 25.61 -42.71
CA ASN A 119 -4.24 26.62 -42.33
C ASN A 119 -4.90 26.29 -40.97
N ASP A 120 -5.65 27.25 -40.42
CA ASP A 120 -6.27 27.10 -39.10
C ASP A 120 -7.22 25.90 -38.99
N GLU A 121 -8.01 25.62 -40.04
CA GLU A 121 -8.93 24.47 -40.05
C GLU A 121 -8.16 23.14 -39.99
N GLN A 122 -7.09 23.02 -40.77
CA GLN A 122 -6.22 21.85 -40.79
C GLN A 122 -5.50 21.66 -39.44
N VAL A 123 -5.05 22.75 -38.81
CA VAL A 123 -4.47 22.72 -37.46
C VAL A 123 -5.50 22.23 -36.43
N GLN A 124 -6.72 22.75 -36.45
CA GLN A 124 -7.77 22.31 -35.52
C GLN A 124 -8.13 20.83 -35.70
N LEU A 125 -8.25 20.36 -36.94
CA LEU A 125 -8.52 18.95 -37.23
C LEU A 125 -7.35 18.05 -36.79
N ALA A 126 -6.10 18.45 -37.03
CA ALA A 126 -4.92 17.72 -36.57
C ALA A 126 -4.89 17.59 -35.04
N ILE A 127 -5.17 18.69 -34.31
CA ILE A 127 -5.27 18.69 -32.85
C ILE A 127 -6.36 17.74 -32.38
N GLN A 128 -7.55 17.75 -33.01
CA GLN A 128 -8.64 16.84 -32.68
C GLN A 128 -8.25 15.37 -32.89
N VAL A 129 -7.57 15.05 -33.99
CA VAL A 129 -7.06 13.69 -34.26
C VAL A 129 -6.05 13.27 -33.19
N TRP A 130 -5.07 14.10 -32.88
CA TRP A 130 -4.05 13.75 -31.88
C TRP A 130 -4.65 13.61 -30.48
N HIS A 131 -5.56 14.51 -30.10
CA HIS A 131 -6.24 14.43 -28.82
C HIS A 131 -7.11 13.16 -28.71
N MET A 132 -7.88 12.85 -29.75
CA MET A 132 -8.71 11.64 -29.78
C MET A 132 -7.85 10.37 -29.77
N THR A 133 -6.72 10.39 -30.48
CA THR A 133 -5.73 9.31 -30.44
C THR A 133 -5.19 9.12 -29.03
N GLU A 134 -4.82 10.19 -28.33
CA GLU A 134 -4.32 10.11 -26.95
C GLU A 134 -5.38 9.51 -26.01
N ASN A 135 -6.64 9.95 -26.11
CA ASN A 135 -7.73 9.45 -25.27
C ASN A 135 -8.03 7.97 -25.55
N MET A 136 -8.05 7.57 -26.83
CA MET A 136 -8.20 6.18 -27.23
C MET A 136 -7.09 5.31 -26.66
N LEU A 137 -5.83 5.72 -26.84
CA LEU A 137 -4.68 5.01 -26.29
C LEU A 137 -4.77 4.91 -24.76
N LYS A 138 -5.07 6.00 -24.04
CA LYS A 138 -5.27 5.96 -22.57
C LYS A 138 -6.34 4.94 -22.16
N ALA A 139 -7.46 4.88 -22.87
CA ALA A 139 -8.52 3.92 -22.61
C ALA A 139 -8.07 2.48 -22.88
N THR A 140 -7.35 2.23 -23.99
CA THR A 140 -6.75 0.91 -24.29
C THR A 140 -5.78 0.46 -23.20
N ALA A 141 -4.92 1.34 -22.68
CA ALA A 141 -4.06 1.00 -21.55
C ALA A 141 -4.84 0.65 -20.28
N GLN A 142 -5.95 1.35 -20.00
CA GLN A 142 -6.80 1.01 -18.88
C GLN A 142 -7.45 -0.36 -19.07
N GLU A 143 -7.90 -0.66 -20.29
CA GLU A 143 -8.45 -1.96 -20.65
C GLU A 143 -7.44 -3.08 -20.42
N GLU A 144 -6.22 -2.95 -20.92
CA GLU A 144 -5.18 -3.98 -20.79
C GLU A 144 -4.78 -4.22 -19.33
N VAL A 145 -4.62 -3.13 -18.55
CA VAL A 145 -4.34 -3.23 -17.12
C VAL A 145 -5.50 -3.92 -16.39
N LEU A 146 -6.75 -3.60 -16.72
CA LEU A 146 -7.92 -4.22 -16.12
C LEU A 146 -8.05 -5.69 -16.51
N ARG A 147 -7.82 -6.07 -17.77
CA ARG A 147 -7.78 -7.46 -18.23
C ARG A 147 -6.73 -8.27 -17.46
N LYS A 148 -5.53 -7.73 -17.29
CA LYS A 148 -4.46 -8.39 -16.53
C LYS A 148 -4.83 -8.54 -15.05
N ARG A 149 -5.51 -7.54 -14.47
CA ARG A 149 -6.06 -7.58 -13.11
C ARG A 149 -7.14 -8.64 -12.93
N ILE A 150 -8.09 -8.72 -13.86
CA ILE A 150 -9.13 -9.77 -13.89
C ILE A 150 -8.49 -11.15 -13.96
N PHE A 151 -7.52 -11.34 -14.85
CA PHE A 151 -6.77 -12.60 -14.97
C PHE A 151 -6.10 -13.00 -13.65
N LEU A 152 -5.52 -12.04 -12.94
CA LEU A 152 -4.89 -12.26 -11.63
C LEU A 152 -5.88 -12.24 -10.45
N ARG A 153 -7.19 -12.09 -10.71
CA ARG A 153 -8.25 -11.95 -9.69
C ARG A 153 -7.98 -10.83 -8.67
N ARG A 154 -7.38 -9.73 -9.12
CA ARG A 154 -7.05 -8.57 -8.27
C ARG A 154 -7.90 -7.36 -8.66
N LEU A 155 -8.71 -6.85 -7.74
CA LEU A 155 -9.43 -5.61 -8.00
C LEU A 155 -8.51 -4.39 -7.88
N PRO A 156 -8.89 -3.27 -8.53
CA PRO A 156 -8.38 -1.96 -8.14
C PRO A 156 -8.56 -1.72 -6.63
N SER A 157 -7.52 -1.24 -5.97
CA SER A 157 -7.45 -1.09 -4.51
C SER A 157 -8.63 -0.30 -3.92
N VAL A 158 -9.15 0.68 -4.64
CA VAL A 158 -10.31 1.48 -4.22
C VAL A 158 -11.56 0.60 -4.10
N TYR A 159 -11.85 -0.23 -5.10
CA TYR A 159 -13.00 -1.13 -5.07
C TYR A 159 -12.80 -2.26 -4.06
N ASP A 160 -11.59 -2.83 -3.99
CA ASP A 160 -11.31 -3.88 -3.02
C ASP A 160 -11.51 -3.39 -1.58
N LYS A 161 -11.03 -2.18 -1.28
CA LYS A 161 -11.22 -1.55 0.03
C LYS A 161 -12.70 -1.30 0.33
N LEU A 162 -13.46 -0.72 -0.60
CA LEU A 162 -14.88 -0.43 -0.40
C LEU A 162 -15.71 -1.71 -0.19
N ILE A 163 -15.40 -2.77 -0.94
CA ILE A 163 -16.12 -4.04 -0.82
C ILE A 163 -15.69 -4.80 0.44
N ASN A 164 -14.41 -4.79 0.79
CA ASN A 164 -13.96 -5.44 2.02
C ASN A 164 -14.45 -4.69 3.27
N GLN A 165 -14.63 -3.36 3.22
CA GLN A 165 -15.25 -2.60 4.29
C GLN A 165 -16.70 -3.05 4.59
N SER A 166 -17.40 -3.67 3.63
CA SER A 166 -18.72 -4.24 3.93
C SER A 166 -18.63 -5.50 4.80
N MET A 167 -17.50 -6.22 4.78
CA MET A 167 -17.26 -7.35 5.70
C MET A 167 -17.20 -6.86 7.15
N ASP A 168 -16.59 -5.71 7.41
CA ASP A 168 -16.43 -5.16 8.76
C ASP A 168 -17.78 -4.95 9.47
N PHE A 169 -18.87 -4.72 8.72
CA PHE A 169 -20.23 -4.59 9.25
C PHE A 169 -20.94 -5.94 9.46
N VAL A 170 -20.60 -6.94 8.66
CA VAL A 170 -21.27 -8.25 8.65
C VAL A 170 -20.59 -9.24 9.59
N GLU A 171 -19.28 -9.12 9.78
CA GLU A 171 -18.48 -9.97 10.66
C GLU A 171 -19.00 -10.00 12.12
N PRO A 172 -19.38 -8.88 12.75
CA PRO A 172 -19.98 -8.89 14.09
C PRO A 172 -21.35 -9.58 14.14
N MET A 173 -22.15 -9.47 13.07
CA MET A 173 -23.45 -10.14 12.97
C MET A 173 -23.29 -11.66 12.82
N LEU A 174 -22.27 -12.09 12.09
CA LEU A 174 -21.93 -13.51 11.92
C LEU A 174 -21.25 -14.12 13.16
N ALA A 175 -20.63 -13.31 14.01
CA ALA A 175 -20.05 -13.74 15.28
C ALA A 175 -21.10 -14.02 16.39
N ASN A 176 -22.36 -13.65 16.17
CA ASN A 176 -23.44 -13.81 17.14
C ASN A 176 -23.65 -15.29 17.54
N GLU A 177 -23.63 -15.55 18.85
CA GLU A 177 -23.75 -16.89 19.45
C GLU A 177 -25.13 -17.54 19.26
N VAL A 178 -26.15 -16.75 18.88
CA VAL A 178 -27.50 -17.27 18.56
C VAL A 178 -27.48 -18.20 17.34
N LEU A 179 -26.50 -18.05 16.45
CA LEU A 179 -26.32 -18.91 15.30
C LEU A 179 -25.41 -20.09 15.65
N ASP A 180 -25.87 -21.32 15.38
CA ASP A 180 -25.03 -22.51 15.51
C ASP A 180 -23.80 -22.43 14.58
N ARG A 181 -22.79 -23.25 14.89
CA ARG A 181 -21.48 -23.20 14.21
C ARG A 181 -21.58 -23.49 12.71
N ASP A 182 -22.42 -24.44 12.31
CA ASP A 182 -22.56 -24.86 10.92
C ASP A 182 -23.30 -23.81 10.09
N ARG A 183 -24.32 -23.18 10.68
CA ARG A 183 -25.07 -22.08 10.08
C ARG A 183 -24.21 -20.83 9.93
N ARG A 184 -23.35 -20.52 10.92
CA ARG A 184 -22.34 -19.45 10.80
C ARG A 184 -21.37 -19.72 9.66
N ALA A 185 -20.82 -20.94 9.58
CA ALA A 185 -19.90 -21.32 8.51
C ALA A 185 -20.55 -21.22 7.11
N SER A 186 -21.81 -21.67 6.99
CA SER A 186 -22.58 -21.56 5.75
C SER A 186 -22.83 -20.11 5.33
N LEU A 187 -23.21 -19.24 6.27
CA LEU A 187 -23.44 -17.82 5.99
C LEU A 187 -22.16 -17.07 5.61
N VAL A 188 -21.05 -17.32 6.31
CA VAL A 188 -19.73 -16.77 5.96
C VAL A 188 -19.34 -17.19 4.55
N SER A 189 -19.50 -18.48 4.21
CA SER A 189 -19.21 -19.02 2.88
C SER A 189 -20.08 -18.37 1.79
N ASN A 190 -21.38 -18.26 2.02
CA ASN A 190 -22.29 -17.63 1.06
C ASN A 190 -21.97 -16.14 0.87
N TYR A 191 -21.70 -15.41 1.95
CA TYR A 191 -21.37 -13.99 1.89
C TYR A 191 -20.05 -13.76 1.14
N SER A 192 -19.03 -14.58 1.41
CA SER A 192 -17.75 -14.56 0.68
C SER A 192 -17.94 -14.84 -0.83
N LYS A 193 -18.80 -15.81 -1.19
CA LYS A 193 -19.16 -16.09 -2.59
C LYS A 193 -19.86 -14.89 -3.24
N THR A 194 -20.84 -14.28 -2.56
CA THR A 194 -21.54 -13.10 -3.07
C THR A 194 -20.60 -11.92 -3.28
N ILE A 195 -19.70 -11.65 -2.33
CA ILE A 195 -18.68 -10.61 -2.48
C ILE A 195 -17.77 -10.90 -3.68
N THR A 196 -17.32 -12.14 -3.83
CA THR A 196 -16.46 -12.52 -4.94
C THR A 196 -17.17 -12.36 -6.29
N GLN A 197 -18.44 -12.74 -6.36
CA GLN A 197 -19.26 -12.55 -7.56
C GLN A 197 -19.43 -11.06 -7.89
N TYR A 198 -19.83 -10.26 -6.90
CA TYR A 198 -20.01 -8.81 -7.06
C TYR A 198 -18.72 -8.12 -7.54
N LYS A 199 -17.58 -8.51 -6.98
CA LYS A 199 -16.25 -8.06 -7.41
C LYS A 199 -15.98 -8.36 -8.88
N PHE A 200 -16.32 -9.56 -9.35
CA PHE A 200 -16.15 -9.98 -10.73
C PHE A 200 -17.09 -9.22 -11.68
N ASP A 201 -18.36 -9.08 -11.30
CA ASP A 201 -19.37 -8.36 -12.09
C ASP A 201 -18.98 -6.88 -12.26
N LEU A 202 -18.48 -6.24 -11.19
CA LEU A 202 -18.00 -4.86 -11.22
C LEU A 202 -16.82 -4.68 -12.18
N MET A 203 -15.85 -5.61 -12.16
CA MET A 203 -14.73 -5.56 -13.10
C MET A 203 -15.18 -5.74 -14.55
N THR A 204 -16.15 -6.63 -14.79
CA THR A 204 -16.71 -6.88 -16.13
C THR A 204 -17.44 -5.65 -16.66
N LEU A 205 -18.30 -5.04 -15.83
CA LEU A 205 -19.02 -3.81 -16.19
C LEU A 205 -18.06 -2.64 -16.49
N ASN A 206 -16.97 -2.53 -15.73
CA ASN A 206 -15.95 -1.52 -15.98
C ASN A 206 -15.20 -1.79 -17.30
N LEU A 207 -14.89 -3.05 -17.60
CA LEU A 207 -14.28 -3.45 -18.87
C LEU A 207 -15.18 -3.09 -20.05
N ASP A 208 -16.48 -3.41 -19.97
CA ASP A 208 -17.46 -3.09 -21.01
C ASP A 208 -17.59 -1.58 -21.21
N THR A 209 -17.57 -0.80 -20.12
CA THR A 209 -17.60 0.66 -20.16
C THR A 209 -16.39 1.22 -20.90
N ILE A 210 -15.18 0.74 -20.58
CA ILE A 210 -13.94 1.14 -21.26
C ILE A 210 -14.01 0.77 -22.75
N GLN A 211 -14.49 -0.42 -23.09
CA GLN A 211 -14.62 -0.85 -24.48
C GLN A 211 -15.62 -0.01 -25.28
N ASN A 212 -16.74 0.40 -24.65
CA ASN A 212 -17.68 1.34 -25.25
C ASN A 212 -17.02 2.69 -25.53
N ILE A 213 -16.22 3.21 -24.60
CA ILE A 213 -15.45 4.45 -24.77
C ILE A 213 -14.43 4.32 -25.92
N ILE A 214 -13.69 3.22 -25.99
CA ILE A 214 -12.72 2.95 -27.07
C ILE A 214 -13.44 2.96 -28.43
N ARG A 215 -14.58 2.25 -28.54
CA ARG A 215 -15.39 2.23 -29.77
C ARG A 215 -15.87 3.62 -30.16
N GLY A 216 -16.34 4.43 -29.20
CA GLY A 216 -16.73 5.81 -29.44
C GLY A 216 -15.58 6.69 -29.94
N HIS A 217 -14.40 6.60 -29.31
CA HIS A 217 -13.22 7.32 -29.78
C HIS A 217 -12.78 6.89 -31.18
N GLN A 218 -12.88 5.59 -31.50
CA GLN A 218 -12.52 5.07 -32.82
C GLN A 218 -13.46 5.57 -33.93
N GLN A 219 -14.76 5.68 -33.64
CA GLN A 219 -15.74 6.28 -34.56
C GLN A 219 -15.40 7.75 -34.82
N LEU A 220 -15.20 8.55 -33.78
CA LEU A 220 -14.84 9.97 -33.91
C LEU A 220 -13.52 10.16 -34.68
N LEU A 221 -12.53 9.30 -34.42
CA LEU A 221 -11.25 9.34 -35.12
C LEU A 221 -11.42 9.02 -36.62
N THR A 222 -12.28 8.06 -36.96
CA THR A 222 -12.63 7.75 -38.35
C THR A 222 -13.30 8.95 -39.02
N ASP A 223 -14.21 9.64 -38.32
CA ASP A 223 -14.86 10.84 -38.84
C ASP A 223 -13.87 11.99 -39.09
N TYR A 224 -12.92 12.20 -38.17
CA TYR A 224 -11.87 13.20 -38.36
C TYR A 224 -10.91 12.84 -39.49
N GLN A 225 -10.54 11.56 -39.63
CA GLN A 225 -9.73 11.09 -40.75
C GLN A 225 -10.44 11.29 -42.10
N ASN A 226 -11.74 11.02 -42.16
CA ASN A 226 -12.56 11.27 -43.34
C ASN A 226 -12.60 12.76 -43.69
N LYS A 227 -12.69 13.66 -42.70
CA LYS A 227 -12.60 15.11 -42.92
C LYS A 227 -11.23 15.52 -43.43
N LEU A 228 -10.16 15.05 -42.79
CA LEU A 228 -8.77 15.32 -43.20
C LEU A 228 -8.50 14.89 -44.64
N SER A 229 -8.98 13.71 -45.05
CA SER A 229 -8.81 13.21 -46.42
C SER A 229 -9.45 14.11 -47.50
N LYS A 230 -10.40 14.96 -47.12
CA LYS A 230 -11.10 15.88 -48.03
C LYS A 230 -10.51 17.29 -48.03
N CYS A 231 -9.80 17.70 -46.98
CA CYS A 231 -9.35 19.07 -46.76
C CYS A 231 -7.83 19.24 -46.70
N CYS A 232 -7.06 18.15 -46.69
CA CYS A 232 -5.60 18.16 -46.63
C CYS A 232 -5.00 17.51 -47.87
N ASP A 233 -3.91 18.11 -48.35
CA ASP A 233 -3.05 17.46 -49.33
C ASP A 233 -2.35 16.25 -48.70
N GLU A 234 -1.93 15.31 -49.55
CA GLU A 234 -1.37 14.02 -49.14
C GLU A 234 -0.17 14.16 -48.18
N ILE A 235 0.68 15.17 -48.38
CA ILE A 235 1.86 15.42 -47.55
C ILE A 235 1.46 15.81 -46.12
N LEU A 236 0.45 16.68 -45.98
CA LEU A 236 -0.02 17.15 -44.68
C LEU A 236 -0.78 16.04 -43.95
N PHE A 237 -1.61 15.29 -44.68
CA PHE A 237 -2.27 14.11 -44.16
C PHE A 237 -1.26 13.09 -43.61
N GLN A 238 -0.20 12.81 -44.38
CA GLN A 238 0.85 11.89 -43.96
C GLN A 238 1.63 12.41 -42.74
N ALA A 239 1.84 13.72 -42.61
CA ALA A 239 2.49 14.30 -41.43
C ALA A 239 1.66 14.07 -40.15
N ILE A 240 0.34 14.26 -40.22
CA ILE A 240 -0.59 14.00 -39.11
C ILE A 240 -0.57 12.51 -38.74
N GLU A 241 -0.62 11.63 -39.74
CA GLU A 241 -0.62 10.17 -39.56
C GLU A 241 0.70 9.65 -38.98
N ASN A 242 1.84 10.17 -39.44
CA ASN A 242 3.16 9.83 -38.90
C ASN A 242 3.24 10.13 -37.40
N ARG A 243 2.71 11.28 -36.97
CA ARG A 243 2.62 11.62 -35.55
C ARG A 243 1.68 10.68 -34.80
N ARG A 244 0.50 10.38 -35.35
CA ARG A 244 -0.44 9.41 -34.77
C ARG A 244 0.21 8.05 -34.52
N GLN A 245 0.98 7.54 -35.47
CA GLN A 245 1.72 6.28 -35.34
C GLN A 245 2.83 6.37 -34.29
N ALA A 246 3.53 7.50 -34.20
CA ALA A 246 4.54 7.73 -33.16
C ALA A 246 3.93 7.73 -31.75
N MET A 247 2.73 8.32 -31.58
CA MET A 247 1.96 8.24 -30.33
C MET A 247 1.62 6.79 -29.97
N GLY A 248 1.25 5.97 -30.97
CA GLY A 248 1.03 4.53 -30.79
C GLY A 248 2.28 3.79 -30.28
N LYS A 249 3.43 3.99 -30.92
CA LYS A 249 4.71 3.37 -30.48
C LYS A 249 5.11 3.78 -29.07
N ARG A 250 4.92 5.07 -28.73
CA ARG A 250 5.13 5.59 -27.38
C ARG A 250 4.21 4.89 -26.38
N HIS A 251 2.95 4.72 -26.75
CA HIS A 251 1.97 4.07 -25.91
C HIS A 251 2.27 2.59 -25.68
N GLU A 252 2.61 1.84 -26.72
CA GLU A 252 3.02 0.43 -26.62
C GLU A 252 4.20 0.25 -25.67
N LEU A 253 5.22 1.11 -25.77
CA LEU A 253 6.36 1.08 -24.87
C LEU A 253 5.96 1.37 -23.41
N TYR A 254 5.08 2.36 -23.19
CA TYR A 254 4.55 2.68 -21.87
C TYR A 254 3.75 1.52 -21.27
N ILE A 255 2.83 0.92 -22.03
CA ILE A 255 2.05 -0.24 -21.60
C ILE A 255 2.98 -1.39 -21.26
N LYS A 256 3.91 -1.75 -22.15
CA LYS A 256 4.83 -2.87 -21.92
C LYS A 256 5.62 -2.68 -20.63
N HIS A 257 6.13 -1.47 -20.41
CA HIS A 257 6.83 -1.13 -19.19
C HIS A 257 5.91 -1.25 -17.96
N LYS A 258 4.71 -0.66 -18.03
CA LYS A 258 3.74 -0.71 -16.94
C LYS A 258 3.31 -2.14 -16.60
N LEU A 259 3.00 -2.97 -17.59
CA LEU A 259 2.63 -4.37 -17.36
C LEU A 259 3.78 -5.19 -16.76
N ASN A 260 5.03 -4.84 -17.05
CA ASN A 260 6.19 -5.50 -16.45
C ASN A 260 6.43 -5.02 -15.02
N THR A 261 6.34 -3.71 -14.74
CA THR A 261 6.67 -3.18 -13.41
C THR A 261 5.54 -3.28 -12.39
N PHE A 262 4.28 -3.18 -12.83
CA PHE A 262 3.12 -3.06 -11.93
C PHE A 262 2.70 -4.40 -11.28
N PHE A 263 3.09 -5.54 -11.85
CA PHE A 263 2.72 -6.87 -11.35
C PHE A 263 3.84 -7.61 -10.62
N ASP A 264 5.10 -7.18 -10.82
CA ASP A 264 6.26 -7.69 -10.09
C ASP A 264 6.33 -7.16 -8.64
N GLU A 265 5.58 -6.10 -8.30
CA GLU A 265 5.57 -5.47 -6.96
C GLU A 265 4.52 -6.01 -5.99
N ALA A 266 3.64 -6.90 -6.43
CA ALA A 266 2.63 -7.48 -5.56
C ALA A 266 3.06 -8.89 -5.16
N PRO A 267 3.18 -9.22 -3.87
CA PRO A 267 3.62 -10.53 -3.43
C PRO A 267 2.82 -11.59 -4.18
N ALA A 268 3.54 -12.49 -4.85
CA ALA A 268 2.92 -13.70 -5.33
C ALA A 268 2.27 -14.33 -4.10
N THR A 269 0.96 -14.51 -4.13
CA THR A 269 0.35 -15.50 -3.25
C THR A 269 0.99 -16.81 -3.67
N ILE A 270 2.03 -17.20 -2.94
CA ILE A 270 2.55 -18.55 -2.98
C ILE A 270 1.35 -19.38 -2.59
N ASN A 271 0.74 -20.04 -3.57
CA ASN A 271 -0.30 -21.01 -3.30
C ASN A 271 0.38 -22.12 -2.50
N GLU A 272 0.01 -22.24 -1.23
CA GLU A 272 0.16 -23.47 -0.45
C GLU A 272 -0.72 -24.58 -1.05
#